data_AF-A0A378C8C7-F1
#
_entry.id   AF-A0A378C8C7-F1
#
_cell.length_a   1.000
_cell.length_b   1.000
_cell.length_c   1.000
_cell.angle_alpha   90.00
_cell.angle_beta   90.00
_cell.angle_gamma   90.00
#
_symmetry.space_group_name_H-M   'P 1'
#
loop_
_entity.id
_entity.type
_entity.pdbx_description
1 polymer ?
#
loop_
_entity_poly.entity_id
_entity_poly.type
_entity_poly.pdbx_seq_one_letter_code
_entity_poly.pdbx_strand_id
1 'polypeptide(L)'
;MYHLDNTSGVPEMPEPKDVQTISTRWFGESMEQGGISWPGADWFNTVQAELLNILANSGIEPKKQSFDQLSAAIQVLGDASLRPQLREPDGGKRVNIGKASVSDVVSKNIMSYVNDSDREAITGTLGAEIVLDYALKSAIDDGVTVLVCPPCPGVYVFGKDPVTLPQGFSFEGGSRRTYTTSSNASFNNAGTVFRLFNGASAIFKLTSRHTFRRVIFDGRDKSIRFMQGDDQTQWCRFFDCGVHRWSIGIGSSSPNGYSATLIVSGGTISNNAIGVKNVIDSLFLGVTINANDTDGVQLLTGANNNAFIGVRNEWDNGDNYYGYGCKRILIQGELIDRAGKHAVAAVGGAQFVLSGVTVQRSGRNAVVASADDSHFYTEGNASYITLSSVYTLAGANDDRSGRSSPTYLMATGGNAADTKSFIASSSNLTGYTGSSWLRSGTFAALSVLGCPGVEDVKNFGFHRINDGTHYLGAAVSGLALSGAGNTAMMTFTTTTQPLARYSSDLIVRKLEIKARNNTSTGSVARYSVDVIISREQASASIAVDTSSVKTTASLSGGTWGIASANPSGVSLAFAVSEDGSTLTVTLTAVDSANRVINATLQE
;
A
#
# COMPACT_ATOMS: atom_id res chain seq x y z
N MET A 1 -8.17 -74.52 7.22
CA MET A 1 -8.59 -75.32 6.06
C MET A 1 -7.40 -76.13 5.57
N TYR A 2 -7.64 -77.36 5.12
CA TYR A 2 -6.65 -78.23 4.48
C TYR A 2 -7.40 -79.16 3.52
N HIS A 3 -6.76 -79.64 2.47
CA HIS A 3 -7.40 -80.64 1.61
C HIS A 3 -7.74 -81.91 2.40
N LEU A 4 -8.64 -82.74 1.88
CA LEU A 4 -8.88 -84.08 2.39
C LEU A 4 -7.53 -84.80 2.53
N ASP A 5 -7.17 -85.12 3.77
CA ASP A 5 -5.85 -85.65 4.12
C ASP A 5 -6.03 -86.99 4.84
N ASN A 6 -6.43 -87.99 4.06
CA ASN A 6 -6.55 -89.39 4.46
C ASN A 6 -6.27 -90.30 3.26
N THR A 7 -6.16 -91.61 3.51
CA THR A 7 -5.82 -92.62 2.48
C THR A 7 -6.91 -92.88 1.44
N SER A 8 -8.07 -92.20 1.52
CA SER A 8 -9.18 -92.34 0.58
C SER A 8 -9.23 -91.23 -0.48
N GLY A 9 -8.40 -90.19 -0.35
CA GLY A 9 -8.32 -89.11 -1.32
C GLY A 9 -7.71 -89.54 -2.65
N VAL A 10 -8.15 -88.93 -3.74
CA VAL A 10 -7.58 -89.08 -5.09
C VAL A 10 -6.72 -87.85 -5.44
N PRO A 11 -5.64 -88.00 -6.23
CA PRO A 11 -4.67 -86.92 -6.46
C PRO A 11 -5.17 -85.79 -7.38
N GLU A 12 -6.19 -86.06 -8.19
CA GLU A 12 -6.83 -85.09 -9.09
C GLU A 12 -8.32 -84.99 -8.74
N MET A 13 -8.86 -83.77 -8.71
CA MET A 13 -10.29 -83.58 -8.45
C MET A 13 -11.11 -84.22 -9.59
N PRO A 14 -12.03 -85.16 -9.29
CA PRO A 14 -12.91 -85.72 -10.30
C PRO A 14 -13.78 -84.64 -10.94
N GLU A 15 -14.11 -84.82 -12.22
CA GLU A 15 -15.01 -83.91 -12.95
C GLU A 15 -16.39 -83.86 -12.26
N PRO A 16 -16.95 -82.65 -11.99
CA PRO A 16 -18.29 -82.53 -11.45
C PRO A 16 -19.33 -83.20 -12.35
N LYS A 17 -20.28 -83.94 -11.77
CA LYS A 17 -21.36 -84.58 -12.53
C LYS A 17 -22.32 -83.56 -13.12
N ASP A 18 -23.06 -83.99 -14.13
CA ASP A 18 -24.06 -83.18 -14.85
C ASP A 18 -25.05 -82.46 -13.92
N VAL A 19 -25.40 -81.24 -14.29
CA VAL A 19 -26.39 -80.41 -13.58
C VAL A 19 -27.74 -81.13 -13.56
N GLN A 20 -28.20 -81.52 -12.37
CA GLN A 20 -29.47 -82.26 -12.22
C GLN A 20 -30.70 -81.38 -12.05
N THR A 21 -30.52 -80.08 -11.73
CA THR A 21 -31.63 -79.17 -11.51
C THR A 21 -31.25 -77.74 -11.85
N ILE A 22 -32.21 -76.99 -12.41
CA ILE A 22 -32.04 -75.58 -12.82
C ILE A 22 -32.51 -74.58 -11.76
N SER A 23 -33.02 -75.06 -10.62
CA SER A 23 -33.51 -74.23 -9.51
C SER A 23 -32.81 -74.57 -8.20
N THR A 24 -32.54 -73.56 -7.37
CA THR A 24 -31.86 -73.72 -6.07
C THR A 24 -32.64 -74.67 -5.16
N ARG A 25 -31.97 -75.71 -4.64
CA ARG A 25 -32.51 -76.70 -3.68
C ARG A 25 -31.76 -76.60 -2.35
N TRP A 26 -32.44 -76.93 -1.26
CA TRP A 26 -31.91 -76.90 0.10
C TRP A 26 -32.01 -78.27 0.73
N PHE A 27 -31.14 -78.59 1.70
CA PHE A 27 -31.21 -79.85 2.43
C PHE A 27 -32.54 -79.96 3.17
N GLY A 28 -33.25 -81.07 2.98
CA GLY A 28 -34.51 -81.37 3.67
C GLY A 28 -34.43 -82.67 4.45
N GLU A 29 -35.03 -82.68 5.64
CA GLU A 29 -35.28 -83.87 6.45
C GLU A 29 -36.71 -84.35 6.16
N SER A 30 -36.94 -85.00 5.01
CA SER A 30 -38.26 -85.59 4.73
C SER A 30 -38.34 -87.02 5.26
N MET A 31 -39.36 -87.31 6.07
CA MET A 31 -39.76 -88.69 6.42
C MET A 31 -40.73 -89.32 5.41
N GLU A 32 -41.10 -88.63 4.31
CA GLU A 32 -41.94 -89.21 3.25
C GLU A 32 -41.30 -89.11 1.85
N GLN A 33 -41.24 -90.27 1.18
CA GLN A 33 -41.02 -90.58 -0.25
C GLN A 33 -39.91 -89.89 -1.07
N GLY A 34 -39.00 -89.12 -0.46
CA GLY A 34 -37.87 -88.48 -1.15
C GLY A 34 -36.46 -88.81 -0.64
N GLY A 35 -36.34 -89.51 0.50
CA GLY A 35 -35.06 -89.75 1.18
C GLY A 35 -34.49 -88.49 1.85
N ILE A 36 -33.60 -88.69 2.83
CA ILE A 36 -32.86 -87.59 3.46
C ILE A 36 -31.95 -86.98 2.40
N SER A 37 -31.85 -85.65 2.32
CA SER A 37 -30.87 -85.02 1.42
C SER A 37 -29.45 -85.23 1.97
N TRP A 38 -28.55 -85.83 1.20
CA TRP A 38 -27.13 -85.98 1.58
C TRP A 38 -26.19 -85.31 0.57
N PRO A 39 -25.14 -84.60 1.02
CA PRO A 39 -24.11 -84.10 0.13
C PRO A 39 -23.25 -85.26 -0.40
N GLY A 40 -23.04 -85.31 -1.72
CA GLY A 40 -22.13 -86.24 -2.37
C GLY A 40 -20.68 -85.72 -2.44
N ALA A 41 -19.78 -86.55 -2.94
CA ALA A 41 -18.37 -86.19 -3.14
C ALA A 41 -18.19 -84.91 -3.97
N ASP A 42 -18.98 -84.73 -5.04
CA ASP A 42 -18.99 -83.52 -5.87
C ASP A 42 -19.23 -82.24 -5.04
N TRP A 43 -20.15 -82.30 -4.07
CA TRP A 43 -20.47 -81.16 -3.21
C TRP A 43 -19.30 -80.83 -2.28
N PHE A 44 -18.75 -81.84 -1.60
CA PHE A 44 -17.61 -81.65 -0.69
C PHE A 44 -16.35 -81.20 -1.43
N ASN A 45 -16.07 -81.76 -2.60
CA ASN A 45 -14.93 -81.37 -3.43
C ASN A 45 -15.09 -79.93 -3.93
N THR A 46 -16.29 -79.53 -4.35
CA THR A 46 -16.57 -78.14 -4.76
C THR A 46 -16.36 -77.16 -3.60
N VAL A 47 -16.94 -77.44 -2.42
CA VAL A 47 -16.76 -76.58 -1.24
C VAL A 47 -15.29 -76.55 -0.82
N GLN A 48 -14.60 -77.69 -0.79
CA GLN A 48 -13.17 -77.74 -0.48
C GLN A 48 -12.36 -76.92 -1.48
N ALA A 49 -12.63 -77.05 -2.79
CA ALA A 49 -11.95 -76.29 -3.83
C ALA A 49 -12.17 -74.79 -3.66
N GLU A 50 -13.41 -74.33 -3.42
CA GLU A 50 -13.71 -72.92 -3.13
C GLU A 50 -12.95 -72.40 -1.91
N LEU A 51 -12.93 -73.15 -0.80
CA LEU A 51 -12.22 -72.75 0.41
C LEU A 51 -10.69 -72.75 0.24
N LEU A 52 -10.13 -73.69 -0.51
CA LEU A 52 -8.71 -73.71 -0.85
C LEU A 52 -8.35 -72.58 -1.82
N ASN A 53 -9.23 -72.26 -2.78
CA ASN A 53 -9.05 -71.13 -3.69
C ASN A 53 -9.07 -69.78 -2.94
N ILE A 54 -9.90 -69.63 -1.90
CA ILE A 54 -9.86 -68.44 -1.02
C ILE A 54 -8.48 -68.30 -0.35
N LEU A 55 -7.90 -69.40 0.13
CA LEU A 55 -6.54 -69.38 0.71
C LEU A 55 -5.48 -69.07 -0.35
N ALA A 56 -5.55 -69.70 -1.52
CA ALA A 56 -4.64 -69.46 -2.63
C ALA A 56 -4.69 -67.99 -3.10
N ASN A 57 -5.90 -67.43 -3.30
CA ASN A 57 -6.11 -66.04 -3.71
C ASN A 57 -5.65 -65.03 -2.66
N SER A 58 -5.58 -65.42 -1.38
CA SER A 58 -5.03 -64.59 -0.30
C SER A 58 -3.54 -64.82 -0.06
N GLY A 59 -2.88 -65.71 -0.83
CA GLY A 59 -1.47 -66.06 -0.65
C GLY A 59 -1.17 -66.83 0.64
N ILE A 60 -2.19 -67.44 1.25
CA ILE A 60 -2.06 -68.22 2.49
C ILE A 60 -1.92 -69.69 2.14
N GLU A 61 -0.79 -70.29 2.49
CA GLU A 61 -0.60 -71.74 2.36
C GLU A 61 -1.50 -72.51 3.33
N PRO A 62 -2.22 -73.55 2.88
CA PRO A 62 -3.03 -74.39 3.76
C PRO A 62 -2.20 -75.04 4.87
N LYS A 63 -2.59 -74.81 6.13
CA LYS A 63 -1.95 -75.40 7.32
C LYS A 63 -2.94 -76.22 8.13
N LYS A 64 -2.73 -77.54 8.20
CA LYS A 64 -3.64 -78.47 8.89
C LYS A 64 -3.92 -78.12 10.36
N GLN A 65 -2.96 -77.53 11.06
CA GLN A 65 -3.07 -77.18 12.48
C GLN A 65 -3.63 -75.76 12.75
N SER A 66 -3.98 -74.99 11.71
CA SER A 66 -4.47 -73.61 11.84
C SER A 66 -5.97 -73.55 11.58
N PHE A 67 -6.74 -73.02 12.54
CA PHE A 67 -8.21 -73.01 12.52
C PHE A 67 -8.83 -71.65 12.16
N ASP A 68 -8.00 -70.67 11.83
CA ASP A 68 -8.33 -69.26 11.59
C ASP A 68 -8.04 -68.79 10.16
N GLN A 69 -7.55 -69.69 9.29
CA GLN A 69 -7.03 -69.33 7.96
C GLN A 69 -8.06 -68.63 7.06
N LEU A 70 -9.35 -69.02 7.13
CA LEU A 70 -10.40 -68.33 6.38
C LEU A 70 -10.65 -66.92 6.90
N SER A 71 -10.57 -66.72 8.21
CA SER A 71 -10.67 -65.39 8.82
C SER A 71 -9.50 -64.50 8.40
N ALA A 72 -8.28 -65.06 8.39
CA ALA A 72 -7.09 -64.38 7.88
C ALA A 72 -7.21 -64.05 6.39
N ALA A 73 -7.71 -64.98 5.57
CA ALA A 73 -7.89 -64.77 4.13
C ALA A 73 -8.90 -63.64 3.84
N ILE A 74 -10.02 -63.57 4.56
CA ILE A 74 -11.03 -62.52 4.39
C ILE A 74 -10.43 -61.13 4.67
N GLN A 75 -9.55 -60.99 5.68
CA GLN A 75 -8.88 -59.73 5.97
C GLN A 75 -7.98 -59.27 4.82
N VAL A 76 -7.21 -60.19 4.23
CA VAL A 76 -6.33 -59.91 3.08
C VAL A 76 -7.15 -59.51 1.85
N LEU A 77 -8.18 -60.27 1.52
CA LEU A 77 -9.00 -60.05 0.33
C LEU A 77 -9.83 -58.75 0.43
N GLY A 78 -10.31 -58.42 1.64
CA GLY A 78 -10.99 -57.16 1.92
C GLY A 78 -10.08 -55.93 1.73
N ASP A 79 -8.86 -55.98 2.27
CA ASP A 79 -7.86 -54.91 2.12
C ASP A 79 -7.42 -54.73 0.66
N ALA A 80 -7.21 -55.85 -0.05
CA ALA A 80 -6.83 -55.89 -1.46
C ALA A 80 -7.86 -55.22 -2.38
N SER A 81 -9.14 -55.23 -2.01
CA SER A 81 -10.21 -54.58 -2.77
C SER A 81 -10.45 -53.13 -2.33
N LEU A 82 -10.39 -52.85 -1.03
CA LEU A 82 -10.69 -51.52 -0.48
C LEU A 82 -9.61 -50.49 -0.85
N ARG A 83 -8.32 -50.81 -0.72
CA ARG A 83 -7.26 -49.82 -0.95
C ARG A 83 -7.20 -49.29 -2.38
N PRO A 84 -7.30 -50.11 -3.44
CA PRO A 84 -7.39 -49.60 -4.80
C PRO A 84 -8.64 -48.74 -5.00
N GLN A 85 -9.80 -49.18 -4.51
CA GLN A 85 -11.06 -48.43 -4.65
C GLN A 85 -11.02 -47.05 -3.99
N LEU A 86 -10.31 -46.90 -2.87
CA LEU A 86 -10.14 -45.60 -2.21
C LEU A 86 -9.14 -44.68 -2.95
N ARG A 87 -8.32 -45.21 -3.86
CA ARG A 87 -7.38 -44.44 -4.70
C ARG A 87 -7.99 -43.98 -6.03
N GLU A 88 -9.13 -44.53 -6.43
CA GLU A 88 -9.84 -44.10 -7.62
C GLU A 88 -10.31 -42.63 -7.50
N PRO A 89 -10.56 -41.93 -8.62
CA PRO A 89 -11.01 -40.53 -8.62
C PRO A 89 -12.27 -40.27 -7.77
N ASP A 90 -13.13 -41.28 -7.59
CA ASP A 90 -14.33 -41.22 -6.77
C ASP A 90 -14.13 -41.79 -5.35
N GLY A 91 -12.93 -42.21 -4.98
CA GLY A 91 -12.63 -42.87 -3.70
C GLY A 91 -13.06 -42.02 -2.49
N GLY A 92 -12.82 -40.71 -2.54
CA GLY A 92 -13.27 -39.77 -1.50
C GLY A 92 -14.80 -39.60 -1.42
N LYS A 93 -15.54 -39.95 -2.48
CA LYS A 93 -17.02 -40.01 -2.47
C LYS A 93 -17.56 -41.27 -1.80
N ARG A 94 -16.71 -42.28 -1.60
CA ARG A 94 -17.08 -43.57 -0.96
C ARG A 94 -16.98 -43.53 0.57
N VAL A 95 -16.42 -42.46 1.13
CA VAL A 95 -16.27 -42.25 2.58
C VAL A 95 -17.10 -41.04 3.00
N ASN A 96 -18.02 -41.22 3.96
CA ASN A 96 -18.93 -40.17 4.40
C ASN A 96 -18.59 -39.60 5.77
N ILE A 97 -18.79 -38.29 5.92
CA ILE A 97 -18.86 -37.55 7.18
C ILE A 97 -20.31 -37.07 7.32
N GLY A 98 -21.13 -37.85 8.03
CA GLY A 98 -22.57 -37.65 8.09
C GLY A 98 -23.22 -37.87 6.72
N LYS A 99 -23.88 -36.84 6.17
CA LYS A 99 -24.54 -36.89 4.85
C LYS A 99 -23.64 -36.47 3.68
N ALA A 100 -22.48 -35.87 3.97
CA ALA A 100 -21.53 -35.41 2.98
C ALA A 100 -20.42 -36.43 2.80
N SER A 101 -19.85 -36.53 1.61
CA SER A 101 -18.63 -37.31 1.40
C SER A 101 -17.39 -36.54 1.84
N VAL A 102 -16.27 -37.23 2.05
CA VAL A 102 -14.97 -36.60 2.31
C VAL A 102 -14.62 -35.62 1.19
N SER A 103 -14.92 -35.97 -0.07
CA SER A 103 -14.72 -35.09 -1.23
C SER A 103 -15.53 -33.79 -1.20
N ASP A 104 -16.66 -33.76 -0.48
CA ASP A 104 -17.52 -32.58 -0.38
C ASP A 104 -17.04 -31.59 0.70
N VAL A 105 -16.33 -32.09 1.72
CA VAL A 105 -15.94 -31.28 2.89
C VAL A 105 -14.46 -30.93 2.94
N VAL A 106 -13.61 -31.69 2.25
CA VAL A 106 -12.17 -31.40 2.17
C VAL A 106 -11.90 -30.33 1.13
N SER A 107 -11.16 -29.29 1.51
CA SER A 107 -10.74 -28.23 0.60
C SER A 107 -9.93 -28.79 -0.57
N LYS A 108 -10.23 -28.32 -1.78
CA LYS A 108 -9.52 -28.75 -3.00
C LYS A 108 -8.06 -28.29 -2.92
N ASN A 109 -7.15 -29.24 -3.07
CA ASN A 109 -5.72 -29.04 -2.91
C ASN A 109 -5.02 -29.28 -4.24
N ILE A 110 -4.00 -28.46 -4.56
CA ILE A 110 -3.25 -28.62 -5.80
C ILE A 110 -2.62 -30.01 -5.93
N MET A 111 -2.22 -30.65 -4.83
CA MET A 111 -1.65 -32.00 -4.80
C MET A 111 -2.60 -33.08 -5.35
N SER A 112 -3.91 -32.83 -5.39
CA SER A 112 -4.88 -33.73 -6.04
C SER A 112 -4.77 -33.74 -7.57
N TYR A 113 -4.03 -32.78 -8.14
CA TYR A 113 -3.85 -32.58 -9.58
C TYR A 113 -2.40 -32.81 -10.05
N VAL A 114 -1.49 -33.05 -9.11
CA VAL A 114 -0.06 -33.28 -9.38
C VAL A 114 0.19 -34.77 -9.60
N ASN A 115 1.01 -35.13 -10.60
CA ASN A 115 1.41 -36.52 -10.81
C ASN A 115 2.33 -37.03 -9.67
N ASP A 116 2.47 -38.35 -9.53
CA ASP A 116 3.22 -38.92 -8.39
C ASP A 116 4.69 -38.49 -8.34
N SER A 117 5.38 -38.43 -9.48
CA SER A 117 6.79 -38.00 -9.59
C SER A 117 6.97 -36.57 -9.06
N ASP A 118 6.14 -35.64 -9.55
CA ASP A 118 6.19 -34.23 -9.15
C ASP A 118 5.78 -34.04 -7.69
N ARG A 119 4.81 -34.83 -7.21
CA ARG A 119 4.36 -34.83 -5.82
C ARG A 119 5.46 -35.29 -4.87
N GLU A 120 6.19 -36.35 -5.22
CA GLU A 120 7.35 -36.81 -4.47
C GLU A 120 8.48 -35.77 -4.49
N ALA A 121 8.75 -35.16 -5.64
CA ALA A 121 9.80 -34.16 -5.77
C ALA A 121 9.51 -32.89 -4.95
N ILE A 122 8.30 -32.33 -5.04
CA ILE A 122 7.94 -31.08 -4.34
C ILE A 122 7.86 -31.28 -2.82
N THR A 123 7.50 -32.47 -2.36
CA THR A 123 7.37 -32.78 -0.92
C THR A 123 8.67 -33.29 -0.30
N GLY A 124 9.56 -33.92 -1.09
CA GLY A 124 10.78 -34.56 -0.59
C GLY A 124 12.07 -33.74 -0.76
N THR A 125 12.11 -32.77 -1.68
CA THR A 125 13.37 -32.09 -2.04
C THR A 125 13.30 -30.59 -1.76
N LEU A 126 14.16 -30.11 -0.85
CA LEU A 126 14.24 -28.68 -0.51
C LEU A 126 14.64 -27.84 -1.72
N GLY A 127 13.82 -26.83 -2.03
CA GLY A 127 14.07 -25.89 -3.13
C GLY A 127 13.85 -26.47 -4.53
N ALA A 128 13.35 -27.71 -4.65
CA ALA A 128 13.01 -28.28 -5.96
C ALA A 128 11.93 -27.45 -6.65
N GLU A 129 12.19 -27.05 -7.89
CA GLU A 129 11.30 -26.23 -8.70
C GLU A 129 10.44 -27.12 -9.58
N ILE A 130 9.13 -27.18 -9.29
CA ILE A 130 8.20 -28.06 -10.00
C ILE A 130 7.20 -27.23 -10.78
N VAL A 131 7.15 -27.44 -12.10
CA VAL A 131 6.26 -26.70 -13.01
C VAL A 131 4.86 -27.29 -12.94
N LEU A 132 3.90 -26.49 -12.50
CA LEU A 132 2.55 -26.95 -12.14
C LEU A 132 1.43 -26.24 -12.91
N ASP A 133 1.75 -25.65 -14.07
CA ASP A 133 0.76 -25.05 -14.97
C ASP A 133 -0.36 -26.05 -15.34
N TYR A 134 0.00 -27.33 -15.58
CA TYR A 134 -0.96 -28.40 -15.88
C TYR A 134 -1.92 -28.67 -14.71
N ALA A 135 -1.40 -28.75 -13.48
CA ALA A 135 -2.18 -29.04 -12.30
C ALA A 135 -3.15 -27.88 -11.98
N LEU A 136 -2.68 -26.63 -12.14
CA LEU A 136 -3.53 -25.45 -12.01
C LEU A 136 -4.66 -25.44 -13.06
N LYS A 137 -4.34 -25.78 -14.31
CA LYS A 137 -5.35 -25.87 -15.37
C LYS A 137 -6.40 -26.94 -15.07
N SER A 138 -5.98 -28.14 -14.66
CA SER A 138 -6.92 -29.21 -14.29
C SER A 138 -7.82 -28.81 -13.12
N ALA A 139 -7.30 -28.10 -12.11
CA ALA A 139 -8.12 -27.59 -11.02
C ALA A 139 -9.18 -26.58 -11.50
N ILE A 140 -8.82 -25.71 -12.44
CA ILE A 140 -9.76 -24.75 -13.05
C ILE A 140 -10.82 -25.48 -13.87
N ASP A 141 -10.42 -26.45 -14.69
CA ASP A 141 -11.34 -27.23 -15.55
C ASP A 141 -12.34 -28.06 -14.69
N ASP A 142 -11.93 -28.47 -13.48
CA ASP A 142 -12.77 -29.11 -12.47
C ASP A 142 -13.74 -28.15 -11.75
N GLY A 143 -13.70 -26.85 -12.06
CA GLY A 143 -14.57 -25.84 -11.46
C GLY A 143 -14.14 -25.40 -10.04
N VAL A 144 -12.88 -25.62 -9.65
CA VAL A 144 -12.37 -25.15 -8.36
C VAL A 144 -12.36 -23.62 -8.33
N THR A 145 -12.82 -23.04 -7.22
CA THR A 145 -12.82 -21.58 -7.00
C THR A 145 -11.83 -21.14 -5.93
N VAL A 146 -11.47 -22.04 -5.00
CA VAL A 146 -10.45 -21.83 -3.98
C VAL A 146 -9.51 -23.03 -3.97
N LEU A 147 -8.25 -22.82 -4.30
CA LEU A 147 -7.24 -23.87 -4.35
C LEU A 147 -6.23 -23.74 -3.20
N VAL A 148 -6.11 -24.80 -2.41
CA VAL A 148 -5.10 -24.89 -1.34
C VAL A 148 -3.77 -25.33 -1.94
N CYS A 149 -2.72 -24.56 -1.70
CA CYS A 149 -1.34 -24.90 -2.05
C CYS A 149 -0.53 -25.03 -0.75
N PRO A 150 -0.36 -26.26 -0.20
CA PRO A 150 0.20 -26.45 1.13
C PRO A 150 1.69 -26.01 1.19
N PRO A 151 2.20 -25.70 2.37
CA PRO A 151 3.64 -25.49 2.55
C PRO A 151 4.40 -26.77 2.21
N CYS A 152 5.44 -26.67 1.39
CA CYS A 152 6.28 -27.80 0.99
C CYS A 152 7.76 -27.39 0.95
N PRO A 153 8.71 -28.34 1.03
CA PRO A 153 10.13 -28.06 0.83
C PRO A 153 10.44 -27.50 -0.57
N GLY A 154 9.73 -27.96 -1.60
CA GLY A 154 9.85 -27.48 -2.97
C GLY A 154 9.11 -26.16 -3.22
N VAL A 155 9.15 -25.71 -4.48
CA VAL A 155 8.60 -24.45 -4.96
C VAL A 155 7.61 -24.72 -6.10
N TYR A 156 6.42 -24.13 -6.01
CA TYR A 156 5.42 -24.17 -7.07
C TYR A 156 5.84 -23.21 -8.18
N VAL A 157 6.16 -23.73 -9.37
CA VAL A 157 6.55 -22.91 -10.52
C VAL A 157 5.39 -22.81 -11.51
N PHE A 158 5.09 -21.58 -11.91
CA PHE A 158 4.03 -21.28 -12.89
C PHE A 158 4.52 -20.30 -13.94
N GLY A 159 3.88 -20.32 -15.11
CA GLY A 159 4.13 -19.40 -16.21
C GLY A 159 4.88 -20.02 -17.39
N LYS A 160 5.18 -21.32 -17.38
CA LYS A 160 5.74 -21.98 -18.58
C LYS A 160 4.71 -21.92 -19.71
N ASP A 161 3.47 -22.25 -19.37
CA ASP A 161 2.28 -22.09 -20.21
C ASP A 161 1.25 -21.27 -19.42
N PRO A 162 1.34 -19.91 -19.42
CA PRO A 162 0.61 -19.07 -18.48
C PRO A 162 -0.91 -19.32 -18.50
N VAL A 163 -1.45 -19.70 -17.33
CA VAL A 163 -2.88 -19.96 -17.14
C VAL A 163 -3.61 -18.65 -16.83
N THR A 164 -4.81 -18.44 -17.39
CA THR A 164 -5.71 -17.35 -17.00
C THR A 164 -6.59 -17.80 -15.85
N LEU A 165 -6.50 -17.09 -14.72
CA LEU A 165 -7.32 -17.37 -13.55
C LEU A 165 -8.77 -16.90 -13.78
N PRO A 166 -9.77 -17.77 -13.64
CA PRO A 166 -11.18 -17.37 -13.70
C PRO A 166 -11.50 -16.32 -12.64
N GLN A 167 -12.50 -15.47 -12.91
CA GLN A 167 -12.91 -14.45 -11.96
C GLN A 167 -13.27 -15.07 -10.59
N GLY A 168 -12.69 -14.53 -9.52
CA GLY A 168 -12.90 -15.03 -8.16
C GLY A 168 -12.03 -16.22 -7.76
N PHE A 169 -11.28 -16.82 -8.69
CA PHE A 169 -10.36 -17.91 -8.37
C PHE A 169 -9.32 -17.44 -7.35
N SER A 170 -9.17 -18.19 -6.26
CA SER A 170 -8.41 -17.77 -5.08
C SER A 170 -7.46 -18.87 -4.62
N PHE A 171 -6.38 -18.47 -3.94
CA PHE A 171 -5.38 -19.39 -3.41
C PHE A 171 -5.24 -19.25 -1.90
N GLU A 172 -5.09 -20.39 -1.23
CA GLU A 172 -4.73 -20.46 0.19
C GLU A 172 -3.41 -21.21 0.38
N GLY A 173 -2.42 -20.50 0.94
CA GLY A 173 -1.13 -21.06 1.33
C GLY A 173 -0.90 -21.01 2.83
N GLY A 174 0.35 -21.27 3.21
CA GLY A 174 0.86 -21.17 4.57
C GLY A 174 2.34 -20.78 4.59
N SER A 175 2.64 -19.53 4.25
CA SER A 175 4.00 -18.99 4.34
C SER A 175 4.25 -18.20 5.62
N ARG A 176 5.53 -18.13 6.01
CA ARG A 176 6.00 -17.17 7.02
C ARG A 176 6.25 -15.82 6.37
N ARG A 177 6.17 -14.74 7.15
CA ARG A 177 6.54 -13.40 6.69
C ARG A 177 8.03 -13.36 6.33
N THR A 178 8.33 -13.11 5.07
CA THR A 178 9.65 -12.76 4.55
C THR A 178 9.89 -11.26 4.70
N TYR A 179 11.13 -10.79 4.75
CA TYR A 179 11.46 -9.35 4.85
C TYR A 179 12.19 -8.89 3.59
N THR A 180 13.49 -9.14 3.48
CA THR A 180 14.28 -8.95 2.25
C THR A 180 14.73 -10.29 1.68
N THR A 181 14.70 -10.44 0.35
CA THR A 181 15.10 -11.66 -0.35
C THR A 181 15.99 -11.32 -1.55
N SER A 182 17.12 -12.00 -1.68
CA SER A 182 18.15 -11.67 -2.69
C SER A 182 18.47 -12.82 -3.65
N SER A 183 17.97 -14.02 -3.37
CA SER A 183 18.29 -15.22 -4.13
C SER A 183 17.18 -16.26 -4.06
N ASN A 184 17.20 -17.25 -4.96
CA ASN A 184 16.24 -18.36 -4.94
C ASN A 184 16.24 -19.11 -3.61
N ALA A 185 17.41 -19.23 -2.97
CA ALA A 185 17.57 -19.89 -1.67
C ALA A 185 16.93 -19.12 -0.51
N SER A 186 16.65 -17.82 -0.67
CA SER A 186 15.97 -17.00 0.35
C SER A 186 14.57 -17.52 0.69
N PHE A 187 13.99 -18.34 -0.19
CA PHE A 187 12.65 -18.90 -0.07
C PHE A 187 12.62 -20.33 0.48
N ASN A 188 13.78 -20.95 0.70
CA ASN A 188 13.84 -22.26 1.32
C ASN A 188 13.22 -22.20 2.72
N ASN A 189 12.33 -23.15 3.03
CA ASN A 189 11.56 -23.20 4.28
C ASN A 189 10.73 -21.92 4.54
N ALA A 190 10.31 -21.20 3.49
CA ALA A 190 9.44 -20.04 3.63
C ALA A 190 7.93 -20.40 3.58
N GLY A 191 7.61 -21.65 3.23
CA GLY A 191 6.25 -22.19 3.16
C GLY A 191 5.74 -22.24 1.72
N THR A 192 4.54 -21.74 1.45
CA THR A 192 3.96 -21.73 0.08
C THR A 192 4.61 -20.64 -0.77
N VAL A 193 5.41 -21.04 -1.77
CA VAL A 193 6.13 -20.14 -2.68
C VAL A 193 5.70 -20.39 -4.12
N PHE A 194 5.18 -19.37 -4.78
CA PHE A 194 4.87 -19.34 -6.20
C PHE A 194 5.97 -18.59 -6.93
N ARG A 195 6.70 -19.28 -7.80
CA ARG A 195 7.82 -18.72 -8.54
C ARG A 195 7.49 -18.66 -10.02
N LEU A 196 7.85 -17.54 -10.64
CA LEU A 196 7.79 -17.36 -12.08
C LEU A 196 8.68 -18.40 -12.77
N PHE A 197 8.20 -19.06 -13.81
CA PHE A 197 9.03 -19.90 -14.67
C PHE A 197 10.11 -19.06 -15.37
N ASN A 198 11.33 -19.59 -15.50
CA ASN A 198 12.44 -18.81 -16.06
C ASN A 198 12.14 -18.38 -17.51
N GLY A 199 12.20 -17.08 -17.80
CA GLY A 199 11.88 -16.52 -19.11
C GLY A 199 10.38 -16.41 -19.43
N ALA A 200 9.50 -16.67 -18.47
CA ALA A 200 8.06 -16.53 -18.66
C ALA A 200 7.60 -15.07 -18.75
N SER A 201 6.51 -14.84 -19.49
CA SER A 201 5.92 -13.51 -19.64
C SER A 201 5.00 -13.11 -18.49
N ALA A 202 4.46 -14.09 -17.75
CA ALA A 202 3.61 -13.92 -16.58
C ALA A 202 3.64 -15.20 -15.74
N ILE A 203 3.40 -15.10 -14.43
CA ILE A 203 3.21 -16.28 -13.58
C ILE A 203 1.85 -16.95 -13.82
N PHE A 204 0.83 -16.12 -14.07
CA PHE A 204 -0.50 -16.43 -14.59
C PHE A 204 -1.15 -15.10 -15.00
N LYS A 205 -2.28 -15.16 -15.72
CA LYS A 205 -3.08 -13.96 -16.04
C LYS A 205 -4.19 -13.78 -14.99
N LEU A 206 -4.24 -12.59 -14.42
CA LEU A 206 -5.26 -12.16 -13.46
C LEU A 206 -6.46 -11.59 -14.21
N THR A 207 -7.65 -12.01 -13.81
CA THR A 207 -8.90 -11.37 -14.21
C THR A 207 -9.33 -10.38 -13.12
N SER A 208 -10.18 -10.79 -12.16
CA SER A 208 -10.64 -9.93 -11.07
C SER A 208 -11.14 -10.75 -9.88
N ARG A 209 -11.29 -10.09 -8.73
CA ARG A 209 -11.86 -10.66 -7.49
C ARG A 209 -11.05 -11.82 -6.87
N HIS A 210 -9.79 -11.97 -7.24
CA HIS A 210 -8.91 -12.99 -6.68
C HIS A 210 -8.59 -12.70 -5.21
N THR A 211 -8.50 -13.75 -4.39
CA THR A 211 -7.95 -13.65 -3.04
C THR A 211 -6.75 -14.56 -2.89
N PHE A 212 -5.65 -14.00 -2.40
CA PHE A 212 -4.44 -14.73 -2.09
C PHE A 212 -4.17 -14.62 -0.60
N ARG A 213 -3.97 -15.75 0.08
CA ARG A 213 -3.65 -15.78 1.52
C ARG A 213 -2.36 -16.52 1.78
N ARG A 214 -1.41 -15.85 2.44
CA ARG A 214 -0.15 -16.45 2.91
C ARG A 214 0.62 -17.16 1.78
N VAL A 215 0.72 -16.50 0.63
CA VAL A 215 1.51 -16.96 -0.52
C VAL A 215 2.68 -16.00 -0.73
N ILE A 216 3.86 -16.56 -1.00
CA ILE A 216 5.02 -15.78 -1.44
C ILE A 216 5.08 -15.83 -2.97
N PHE A 217 5.09 -14.67 -3.62
CA PHE A 217 5.24 -14.50 -5.05
C PHE A 217 6.65 -14.05 -5.39
N ASP A 218 7.32 -14.82 -6.23
CA ASP A 218 8.72 -14.64 -6.56
C ASP A 218 8.92 -14.48 -8.08
N GLY A 219 9.28 -13.27 -8.52
CA GLY A 219 9.49 -12.89 -9.91
C GLY A 219 10.90 -13.19 -10.46
N ARG A 220 11.78 -13.82 -9.67
CA ARG A 220 13.19 -14.15 -9.97
C ARG A 220 14.12 -12.96 -10.19
N ASP A 221 13.97 -12.25 -11.29
CA ASP A 221 14.98 -11.36 -11.87
C ASP A 221 14.47 -9.94 -12.15
N LYS A 222 13.24 -9.63 -11.72
CA LYS A 222 12.59 -8.33 -11.90
C LYS A 222 12.36 -7.96 -13.37
N SER A 223 12.36 -8.93 -14.28
CA SER A 223 12.14 -8.68 -15.72
C SER A 223 10.69 -8.30 -16.06
N ILE A 224 9.74 -8.81 -15.29
CA ILE A 224 8.30 -8.61 -15.55
C ILE A 224 7.55 -8.13 -14.30
N ARG A 225 6.39 -7.52 -14.52
CA ARG A 225 5.46 -7.14 -13.45
C ARG A 225 4.70 -8.35 -12.94
N PHE A 226 4.40 -8.38 -11.64
CA PHE A 226 3.62 -9.46 -11.02
C PHE A 226 2.19 -9.51 -11.56
N MET A 227 1.46 -8.40 -11.38
CA MET A 227 0.06 -8.35 -11.79
C MET A 227 -0.02 -8.17 -13.30
N GLN A 228 -0.65 -9.12 -13.99
CA GLN A 228 -0.90 -9.05 -15.42
C GLN A 228 -2.30 -9.55 -15.76
N GLY A 229 -3.15 -8.66 -16.23
CA GLY A 229 -4.43 -9.01 -16.82
C GLY A 229 -4.52 -8.52 -18.25
N ASP A 230 -5.46 -9.07 -19.00
CA ASP A 230 -5.84 -8.53 -20.31
C ASP A 230 -6.51 -7.16 -20.12
N ASP A 231 -7.27 -7.01 -19.03
CA ASP A 231 -7.91 -5.78 -18.58
C ASP A 231 -7.36 -5.26 -17.24
N GLN A 232 -7.87 -4.11 -16.80
CA GLN A 232 -7.62 -3.60 -15.45
C GLN A 232 -8.17 -4.60 -14.43
N THR A 233 -7.27 -5.22 -13.65
CA THR A 233 -7.68 -6.12 -12.57
C THR A 233 -8.30 -5.30 -11.44
N GLN A 234 -9.38 -5.81 -10.88
CA GLN A 234 -10.11 -5.15 -9.80
C GLN A 234 -10.44 -6.10 -8.66
N TRP A 235 -10.66 -5.56 -7.46
CA TRP A 235 -11.16 -6.30 -6.30
C TRP A 235 -10.27 -7.45 -5.83
N CYS A 236 -8.97 -7.42 -6.16
CA CYS A 236 -8.04 -8.45 -5.72
C CYS A 236 -7.57 -8.19 -4.28
N ARG A 237 -7.40 -9.27 -3.52
CA ARG A 237 -7.05 -9.22 -2.09
C ARG A 237 -5.80 -10.04 -1.82
N PHE A 238 -4.88 -9.46 -1.06
CA PHE A 238 -3.63 -10.09 -0.65
C PHE A 238 -3.53 -10.01 0.86
N PHE A 239 -3.57 -11.17 1.52
CA PHE A 239 -3.49 -11.26 2.98
C PHE A 239 -2.23 -12.01 3.38
N ASP A 240 -1.32 -11.33 4.07
CA ASP A 240 -0.05 -11.88 4.55
C ASP A 240 0.81 -12.51 3.45
N CYS A 241 0.77 -11.91 2.25
CA CYS A 241 1.55 -12.36 1.10
C CYS A 241 2.94 -11.70 1.08
N GLY A 242 3.94 -12.42 0.57
CA GLY A 242 5.25 -11.85 0.20
C GLY A 242 5.29 -11.59 -1.30
N VAL A 243 5.79 -10.44 -1.74
CA VAL A 243 5.88 -10.07 -3.16
C VAL A 243 7.28 -9.56 -3.46
N HIS A 244 8.05 -10.37 -4.18
CA HIS A 244 9.48 -10.15 -4.35
C HIS A 244 9.97 -10.33 -5.78
N ARG A 245 11.00 -9.54 -6.13
CA ARG A 245 11.78 -9.69 -7.37
C ARG A 245 10.96 -9.53 -8.65
N TRP A 246 10.00 -8.61 -8.64
CA TRP A 246 9.23 -8.19 -9.82
C TRP A 246 9.70 -6.82 -10.33
N SER A 247 9.45 -6.50 -11.60
CA SER A 247 9.65 -5.13 -12.10
C SER A 247 8.67 -4.16 -11.43
N ILE A 248 7.46 -4.64 -11.15
CA ILE A 248 6.44 -3.97 -10.35
C ILE A 248 5.83 -5.04 -9.44
N GLY A 249 5.93 -4.83 -8.13
CA GLY A 249 5.40 -5.74 -7.11
C GLY A 249 3.88 -5.79 -7.10
N ILE A 250 3.20 -4.69 -6.81
CA ILE A 250 1.74 -4.60 -6.81
C ILE A 250 1.27 -3.46 -7.73
N GLY A 251 0.20 -3.72 -8.50
CA GLY A 251 -0.44 -2.75 -9.35
C GLY A 251 0.02 -2.77 -10.80
N SER A 252 -0.38 -1.76 -11.57
CA SER A 252 -0.18 -1.68 -13.02
C SER A 252 -0.53 -2.96 -13.76
N SER A 253 -1.69 -3.57 -13.52
CA SER A 253 -2.01 -4.89 -14.09
C SER A 253 -2.32 -4.90 -15.58
N SER A 254 -2.88 -3.81 -16.11
CA SER A 254 -3.37 -3.75 -17.50
C SER A 254 -2.38 -3.10 -18.46
N PRO A 255 -2.55 -3.23 -19.78
CA PRO A 255 -1.80 -2.45 -20.78
C PRO A 255 -1.91 -0.93 -20.56
N ASN A 256 -3.07 -0.45 -20.07
CA ASN A 256 -3.30 0.95 -19.70
C ASN A 256 -2.61 1.36 -18.39
N GLY A 257 -1.99 0.41 -17.68
CA GLY A 257 -1.05 0.68 -16.60
C GLY A 257 -1.65 0.83 -15.21
N TYR A 258 -2.88 0.38 -14.95
CA TYR A 258 -3.56 0.52 -13.65
C TYR A 258 -4.13 -0.79 -13.09
N SER A 259 -4.33 -0.81 -11.77
CA SER A 259 -5.13 -1.80 -11.03
C SER A 259 -6.03 -1.08 -10.03
N ALA A 260 -7.26 -1.55 -9.81
CA ALA A 260 -8.22 -0.83 -8.96
C ALA A 260 -8.76 -1.67 -7.79
N THR A 261 -9.18 -0.99 -6.73
CA THR A 261 -9.90 -1.57 -5.60
C THR A 261 -9.16 -2.76 -4.97
N LEU A 262 -7.84 -2.62 -4.82
CA LEU A 262 -7.00 -3.64 -4.19
C LEU A 262 -7.09 -3.52 -2.66
N ILE A 263 -7.05 -4.67 -1.98
CA ILE A 263 -6.76 -4.71 -0.55
C ILE A 263 -5.49 -5.53 -0.35
N VAL A 264 -4.46 -4.89 0.19
CA VAL A 264 -3.21 -5.55 0.58
C VAL A 264 -3.05 -5.37 2.08
N SER A 265 -3.05 -6.47 2.82
CA SER A 265 -3.01 -6.45 4.27
C SER A 265 -1.93 -7.38 4.80
N GLY A 266 -1.10 -6.86 5.69
CA GLY A 266 0.05 -7.59 6.22
C GLY A 266 1.10 -7.91 5.15
N GLY A 267 1.97 -8.87 5.45
CA GLY A 267 2.95 -9.35 4.46
C GLY A 267 4.04 -8.32 4.11
N THR A 268 4.66 -8.51 2.94
CA THR A 268 5.80 -7.72 2.47
C THR A 268 5.82 -7.53 0.95
N ILE A 269 6.24 -6.35 0.51
CA ILE A 269 6.48 -5.99 -0.89
C ILE A 269 7.91 -5.47 -0.98
N SER A 270 8.85 -6.33 -1.39
CA SER A 270 10.26 -6.00 -1.25
C SER A 270 11.16 -6.53 -2.34
N ASN A 271 12.31 -5.87 -2.53
CA ASN A 271 13.26 -6.24 -3.57
C ASN A 271 12.61 -6.32 -4.96
N ASN A 272 11.66 -5.44 -5.26
CA ASN A 272 11.15 -5.24 -6.61
C ASN A 272 11.91 -4.08 -7.25
N ALA A 273 11.73 -3.82 -8.56
CA ALA A 273 12.23 -2.58 -9.12
C ALA A 273 11.39 -1.40 -8.59
N ILE A 274 10.06 -1.49 -8.70
CA ILE A 274 9.09 -0.61 -8.01
C ILE A 274 8.20 -1.47 -7.11
N GLY A 275 7.97 -1.05 -5.87
CA GLY A 275 7.13 -1.78 -4.92
C GLY A 275 5.67 -1.80 -5.35
N VAL A 276 5.02 -0.63 -5.35
CA VAL A 276 3.62 -0.43 -5.73
C VAL A 276 3.52 0.61 -6.84
N LYS A 277 2.76 0.32 -7.90
CA LYS A 277 2.57 1.27 -9.01
C LYS A 277 1.13 1.39 -9.47
N ASN A 278 0.66 2.63 -9.66
CA ASN A 278 -0.61 2.97 -10.34
C ASN A 278 -1.82 2.14 -9.86
N VAL A 279 -2.00 2.11 -8.56
CA VAL A 279 -3.22 1.59 -7.94
C VAL A 279 -4.28 2.69 -7.83
N ILE A 280 -5.56 2.32 -7.86
CA ILE A 280 -6.71 3.23 -7.76
C ILE A 280 -7.65 2.71 -6.69
N ASP A 281 -8.24 3.60 -5.88
CA ASP A 281 -9.25 3.27 -4.88
C ASP A 281 -8.82 2.09 -3.97
N SER A 282 -7.52 2.00 -3.66
CA SER A 282 -6.92 0.82 -3.02
C SER A 282 -6.48 1.06 -1.58
N LEU A 283 -6.50 0.01 -0.77
CA LEU A 283 -6.13 0.02 0.65
C LEU A 283 -4.94 -0.88 0.91
N PHE A 284 -3.90 -0.31 1.53
CA PHE A 284 -2.74 -1.01 2.05
C PHE A 284 -2.75 -0.88 3.58
N LEU A 285 -2.75 -2.01 4.29
CA LEU A 285 -2.92 -2.07 5.74
C LEU A 285 -1.81 -2.91 6.40
N GLY A 286 -0.96 -2.31 7.23
CA GLY A 286 0.04 -3.08 8.00
C GLY A 286 1.12 -3.76 7.16
N VAL A 287 1.28 -3.36 5.90
CA VAL A 287 2.24 -3.94 4.94
C VAL A 287 3.63 -3.35 5.17
N THR A 288 4.69 -4.12 4.94
CA THR A 288 6.04 -3.55 4.77
C THR A 288 6.39 -3.46 3.29
N ILE A 289 6.67 -2.26 2.82
CA ILE A 289 7.22 -1.96 1.50
C ILE A 289 8.68 -1.60 1.73
N ASN A 290 9.62 -2.37 1.19
CA ASN A 290 11.02 -2.07 1.45
C ASN A 290 12.02 -2.55 0.41
N ALA A 291 13.18 -1.88 0.38
CA ALA A 291 14.35 -2.30 -0.39
C ALA A 291 14.06 -2.51 -1.89
N ASN A 292 13.19 -1.68 -2.48
CA ASN A 292 12.97 -1.65 -3.91
C ASN A 292 14.06 -0.83 -4.63
N ASP A 293 14.35 -1.18 -5.88
CA ASP A 293 15.49 -0.59 -6.61
C ASP A 293 15.27 0.89 -6.97
N THR A 294 14.02 1.32 -7.05
CA THR A 294 13.63 2.72 -7.19
C THR A 294 12.60 3.07 -6.11
N ASP A 295 11.35 3.33 -6.48
CA ASP A 295 10.34 3.86 -5.56
C ASP A 295 9.62 2.73 -4.82
N GLY A 296 9.33 2.96 -3.54
CA GLY A 296 8.44 2.10 -2.76
C GLY A 296 7.02 2.13 -3.32
N VAL A 297 6.50 3.34 -3.51
CA VAL A 297 5.17 3.61 -4.06
C VAL A 297 5.27 4.69 -5.14
N GLN A 298 4.84 4.38 -6.37
CA GLN A 298 4.82 5.30 -7.51
C GLN A 298 3.39 5.44 -8.07
N LEU A 299 2.78 6.62 -7.88
CA LEU A 299 1.40 6.88 -8.31
C LEU A 299 1.39 7.99 -9.37
N LEU A 300 1.02 7.65 -10.60
CA LEU A 300 0.95 8.58 -11.72
C LEU A 300 -0.47 9.13 -11.92
N THR A 301 -0.64 9.99 -12.92
CA THR A 301 -1.89 10.72 -13.20
C THR A 301 -3.07 9.76 -13.36
N GLY A 302 -4.02 9.80 -12.43
CA GLY A 302 -5.19 8.93 -12.41
C GLY A 302 -5.17 7.87 -11.31
N ALA A 303 -4.00 7.62 -10.68
CA ALA A 303 -3.83 6.73 -9.54
C ALA A 303 -4.36 7.35 -8.23
N ASN A 304 -5.67 7.61 -8.16
CA ASN A 304 -6.30 8.41 -7.12
C ASN A 304 -6.88 7.55 -5.97
N ASN A 305 -7.14 8.20 -4.82
CA ASN A 305 -7.91 7.67 -3.68
C ASN A 305 -7.32 6.42 -3.03
N ASN A 306 -6.00 6.37 -2.89
CA ASN A 306 -5.34 5.26 -2.23
C ASN A 306 -5.08 5.60 -0.76
N ALA A 307 -5.19 4.59 0.11
CA ALA A 307 -4.90 4.70 1.53
C ALA A 307 -3.80 3.71 1.94
N PHE A 308 -2.79 4.21 2.63
CA PHE A 308 -1.68 3.45 3.21
C PHE A 308 -1.72 3.64 4.73
N ILE A 309 -2.20 2.64 5.46
CA ILE A 309 -2.49 2.71 6.88
C ILE A 309 -1.62 1.71 7.64
N GLY A 310 -0.82 2.19 8.58
CA GLY A 310 0.11 1.38 9.34
C GLY A 310 1.20 0.73 8.47
N VAL A 311 1.51 1.34 7.32
CA VAL A 311 2.47 0.79 6.35
C VAL A 311 3.87 1.23 6.71
N ARG A 312 4.78 0.26 6.83
CA ARG A 312 6.22 0.54 6.90
C ARG A 312 6.76 0.68 5.51
N ASN A 313 7.24 1.86 5.16
CA ASN A 313 7.83 2.12 3.85
C ASN A 313 9.28 2.55 4.03
N GLU A 314 10.25 1.69 3.70
CA GLU A 314 11.64 1.92 4.07
C GLU A 314 12.70 1.38 3.12
N TRP A 315 13.88 2.00 3.12
CA TRP A 315 15.07 1.52 2.39
C TRP A 315 14.91 1.43 0.87
N ASP A 316 13.90 2.05 0.28
CA ASP A 316 13.79 2.16 -1.17
C ASP A 316 14.85 3.11 -1.71
N ASN A 317 15.45 2.77 -2.85
CA ASN A 317 16.58 3.53 -3.39
C ASN A 317 16.16 4.86 -4.04
N GLY A 318 14.89 5.02 -4.38
CA GLY A 318 14.24 6.24 -4.85
C GLY A 318 13.41 6.89 -3.75
N ASP A 319 12.19 7.31 -4.08
CA ASP A 319 11.24 7.87 -3.12
C ASP A 319 10.44 6.75 -2.43
N ASN A 320 10.15 6.91 -1.14
CA ASN A 320 9.23 5.96 -0.50
C ASN A 320 7.81 6.16 -1.06
N TYR A 321 7.36 7.41 -1.19
CA TYR A 321 6.12 7.78 -1.89
C TYR A 321 6.36 8.85 -2.95
N TYR A 322 6.33 8.45 -4.22
CA TYR A 322 6.33 9.37 -5.36
C TYR A 322 4.93 9.49 -5.96
N GLY A 323 4.51 10.73 -6.19
CA GLY A 323 3.28 11.05 -6.90
C GLY A 323 3.51 12.00 -8.07
N TYR A 324 2.93 11.71 -9.22
CA TYR A 324 2.79 12.64 -10.34
C TYR A 324 1.31 12.76 -10.71
N GLY A 325 0.68 13.91 -10.43
CA GLY A 325 -0.73 14.15 -10.78
C GLY A 325 -1.78 13.31 -10.05
N CYS A 326 -1.39 12.39 -9.15
CA CYS A 326 -2.30 11.57 -8.35
C CYS A 326 -3.03 12.38 -7.27
N LYS A 327 -4.29 12.07 -6.99
CA LYS A 327 -5.14 12.87 -6.10
C LYS A 327 -5.60 12.07 -4.90
N ARG A 328 -5.73 12.76 -3.76
CA ARG A 328 -6.30 12.23 -2.51
C ARG A 328 -5.61 10.97 -2.01
N ILE A 329 -4.29 11.03 -1.84
CA ILE A 329 -3.52 9.92 -1.26
C ILE A 329 -3.41 10.11 0.25
N LEU A 330 -3.86 9.12 1.02
CA LEU A 330 -3.81 9.12 2.48
C LEU A 330 -2.68 8.21 2.96
N ILE A 331 -1.84 8.71 3.85
CA ILE A 331 -0.82 7.95 4.57
C ILE A 331 -1.04 8.16 6.06
N GLN A 332 -1.24 7.09 6.82
CA GLN A 332 -1.55 7.18 8.24
C GLN A 332 -0.78 6.17 9.07
N GLY A 333 -0.12 6.62 10.14
CA GLY A 333 0.56 5.77 11.10
C GLY A 333 1.89 5.16 10.63
N GLU A 334 2.58 4.57 11.59
CA GLU A 334 3.83 3.81 11.44
C GLU A 334 5.02 4.66 10.95
N LEU A 335 5.79 4.19 9.95
CA LEU A 335 7.15 4.65 9.68
C LEU A 335 7.43 4.77 8.17
N ILE A 336 8.02 5.91 7.80
CA ILE A 336 8.70 6.12 6.53
C ILE A 336 10.17 6.38 6.84
N ASP A 337 11.06 5.44 6.48
CA ASP A 337 12.48 5.52 6.85
C ASP A 337 13.41 5.37 5.64
N ARG A 338 14.52 6.11 5.62
CA ARG A 338 15.65 5.86 4.70
C ARG A 338 15.29 5.73 3.21
N ALA A 339 14.36 6.55 2.76
CA ALA A 339 14.22 6.78 1.32
C ALA A 339 15.57 7.24 0.74
N GLY A 340 15.95 6.70 -0.41
CA GLY A 340 17.13 7.15 -1.13
C GLY A 340 17.01 8.62 -1.53
N LYS A 341 15.79 9.05 -1.86
CA LYS A 341 15.38 10.44 -2.07
C LYS A 341 14.38 10.87 -0.99
N HIS A 342 13.17 11.26 -1.35
CA HIS A 342 12.20 11.84 -0.43
C HIS A 342 11.39 10.76 0.30
N ALA A 343 10.91 11.09 1.50
CA ALA A 343 9.82 10.31 2.09
C ALA A 343 8.55 10.46 1.25
N VAL A 344 8.20 11.69 0.87
CA VAL A 344 7.06 11.98 -0.01
C VAL A 344 7.41 13.07 -1.01
N ALA A 345 7.25 12.75 -2.30
CA ALA A 345 7.39 13.69 -3.41
C ALA A 345 6.04 13.90 -4.11
N ALA A 346 5.52 15.13 -4.05
CA ALA A 346 4.28 15.55 -4.69
C ALA A 346 4.57 16.40 -5.93
N VAL A 347 4.46 15.79 -7.12
CA VAL A 347 4.83 16.41 -8.40
C VAL A 347 3.61 16.55 -9.32
N GLY A 348 3.59 17.57 -10.18
CA GLY A 348 2.63 17.68 -11.30
C GLY A 348 1.16 17.71 -10.87
N GLY A 349 0.86 18.23 -9.68
CA GLY A 349 -0.47 18.25 -9.09
C GLY A 349 -0.76 17.09 -8.14
N ALA A 350 0.24 16.31 -7.72
CA ALA A 350 0.01 15.22 -6.78
C ALA A 350 -0.45 15.74 -5.39
N GLN A 351 -1.30 14.98 -4.70
CA GLN A 351 -1.88 15.38 -3.42
C GLN A 351 -1.74 14.29 -2.36
N PHE A 352 -1.02 14.60 -1.27
CA PHE A 352 -0.79 13.69 -0.15
C PHE A 352 -1.27 14.29 1.18
N VAL A 353 -1.86 13.44 2.00
CA VAL A 353 -2.32 13.72 3.37
C VAL A 353 -1.62 12.74 4.30
N LEU A 354 -0.82 13.25 5.24
CA LEU A 354 -0.08 12.44 6.21
C LEU A 354 -0.61 12.71 7.63
N SER A 355 -0.84 11.65 8.39
CA SER A 355 -1.27 11.75 9.79
C SER A 355 -0.64 10.70 10.71
N GLY A 356 -0.05 11.12 11.82
CA GLY A 356 0.49 10.20 12.83
C GLY A 356 1.66 9.34 12.34
N VAL A 357 2.39 9.79 11.32
CA VAL A 357 3.49 9.06 10.69
C VAL A 357 4.84 9.53 11.25
N THR A 358 5.75 8.59 11.52
CA THR A 358 7.16 8.92 11.76
C THR A 358 7.90 8.95 10.43
N VAL A 359 8.58 10.05 10.12
CA VAL A 359 9.31 10.23 8.87
C VAL A 359 10.79 10.47 9.19
N GLN A 360 11.69 9.63 8.71
CA GLN A 360 13.07 9.71 9.17
C GLN A 360 14.11 9.34 8.12
N ARG A 361 15.26 10.02 8.21
CA ARG A 361 16.48 9.74 7.47
C ARG A 361 16.34 9.62 5.95
N SER A 362 15.39 10.33 5.36
CA SER A 362 15.26 10.46 3.89
C SER A 362 16.50 11.13 3.29
N GLY A 363 16.66 11.02 1.98
CA GLY A 363 17.77 11.59 1.21
C GLY A 363 19.03 10.74 1.28
N ARG A 364 18.95 9.46 1.69
CA ARG A 364 20.12 8.62 1.99
C ARG A 364 21.09 8.51 0.80
N ASN A 365 20.55 8.46 -0.42
CA ASN A 365 21.31 8.33 -1.67
C ASN A 365 21.40 9.67 -2.43
N ALA A 366 20.71 10.72 -1.97
CA ALA A 366 20.71 12.02 -2.61
C ALA A 366 22.07 12.71 -2.50
N VAL A 367 22.36 13.58 -3.47
CA VAL A 367 23.52 14.48 -3.39
C VAL A 367 23.27 15.45 -2.24
N VAL A 368 24.26 15.63 -1.36
CA VAL A 368 24.16 16.51 -0.19
C VAL A 368 23.70 17.91 -0.61
N ALA A 369 22.72 18.44 0.11
CA ALA A 369 22.15 19.77 -0.11
C ALA A 369 21.46 19.97 -1.49
N SER A 370 21.16 18.89 -2.22
CA SER A 370 20.25 18.91 -3.37
C SER A 370 18.77 18.95 -2.96
N ALA A 371 17.87 19.16 -3.92
CA ALA A 371 16.43 19.04 -3.67
C ALA A 371 16.03 17.63 -3.24
N ASP A 372 16.67 16.59 -3.82
CA ASP A 372 16.49 15.18 -3.45
C ASP A 372 16.89 14.86 -1.99
N ASP A 373 17.64 15.76 -1.34
CA ASP A 373 18.11 15.64 0.05
C ASP A 373 17.13 16.29 1.05
N SER A 374 15.85 15.93 0.96
CA SER A 374 14.80 16.37 1.87
C SER A 374 13.83 15.26 2.28
N HIS A 375 13.07 15.48 3.36
CA HIS A 375 11.95 14.58 3.68
C HIS A 375 10.80 14.75 2.70
N PHE A 376 10.44 16.00 2.41
CA PHE A 376 9.27 16.34 1.62
C PHE A 376 9.67 17.15 0.39
N TYR A 377 9.00 16.88 -0.73
CA TYR A 377 9.20 17.60 -1.98
C TYR A 377 7.87 17.97 -2.62
N THR A 378 7.75 19.22 -3.08
CA THR A 378 6.61 19.66 -3.89
C THR A 378 7.06 20.40 -5.14
N GLU A 379 6.53 20.00 -6.28
CA GLU A 379 6.78 20.64 -7.57
C GLU A 379 5.52 20.65 -8.44
N GLY A 380 5.32 21.72 -9.21
CA GLY A 380 4.25 21.80 -10.20
C GLY A 380 2.93 22.32 -9.67
N ASN A 381 2.08 22.75 -10.60
CA ASN A 381 0.81 23.38 -10.31
C ASN A 381 -0.14 22.45 -9.53
N ALA A 382 -0.80 22.97 -8.49
CA ALA A 382 -1.72 22.25 -7.62
C ALA A 382 -1.14 21.05 -6.84
N SER A 383 0.20 20.93 -6.75
CA SER A 383 0.84 19.94 -5.87
C SER A 383 0.64 20.31 -4.41
N TYR A 384 0.36 19.30 -3.57
CA TYR A 384 -0.16 19.51 -2.23
C TYR A 384 0.35 18.44 -1.26
N ILE A 385 0.91 18.88 -0.15
CA ILE A 385 1.19 18.02 1.01
C ILE A 385 0.57 18.66 2.25
N THR A 386 -0.13 17.86 3.05
CA THR A 386 -0.59 18.26 4.38
C THR A 386 -0.18 17.26 5.46
N LEU A 387 0.26 17.76 6.61
CA LEU A 387 0.81 17.00 7.72
C LEU A 387 0.04 17.30 9.02
N SER A 388 -0.32 16.26 9.77
CA SER A 388 -0.85 16.39 11.14
C SER A 388 -0.25 15.34 12.04
N SER A 389 0.24 15.73 13.23
CA SER A 389 0.87 14.80 14.17
C SER A 389 2.00 13.95 13.56
N VAL A 390 2.73 14.52 12.60
CA VAL A 390 3.88 13.87 11.96
C VAL A 390 5.13 14.14 12.81
N TYR A 391 6.02 13.16 12.90
CA TYR A 391 7.27 13.28 13.65
C TYR A 391 8.46 13.06 12.73
N THR A 392 9.30 14.07 12.53
CA THR A 392 10.48 13.96 11.67
C THR A 392 11.79 13.74 12.43
N LEU A 393 12.69 12.93 11.88
CA LEU A 393 14.05 12.71 12.41
C LEU A 393 15.10 12.68 11.31
N ALA A 394 16.20 13.41 11.53
CA ALA A 394 17.42 13.23 10.76
C ALA A 394 18.36 12.22 11.44
N GLY A 395 19.25 11.61 10.67
CA GLY A 395 20.23 10.68 11.22
C GLY A 395 20.90 9.79 10.18
N ALA A 396 21.88 9.03 10.66
CA ALA A 396 22.63 8.04 9.88
C ALA A 396 21.97 6.64 9.97
N ASN A 397 22.65 5.62 9.44
CA ASN A 397 22.21 4.23 9.59
C ASN A 397 22.25 3.79 11.07
N ASP A 398 21.54 2.69 11.40
CA ASP A 398 21.39 2.24 12.80
C ASP A 398 22.73 1.75 13.38
N ASP A 399 23.61 1.25 12.52
CA ASP A 399 25.00 0.89 12.83
C ASP A 399 25.95 2.11 12.84
N ARG A 400 25.38 3.33 12.77
CA ARG A 400 26.09 4.62 12.67
C ARG A 400 26.91 4.78 11.38
N SER A 401 26.75 3.90 10.41
CA SER A 401 27.32 4.06 9.07
C SER A 401 26.51 5.05 8.23
N GLY A 402 27.05 5.43 7.06
CA GLY A 402 26.38 6.36 6.16
C GLY A 402 26.39 7.81 6.65
N ARG A 403 25.88 8.72 5.81
CA ARG A 403 25.75 10.14 6.18
C ARG A 403 24.48 10.38 6.99
N SER A 404 24.49 11.41 7.81
CA SER A 404 23.26 11.91 8.42
C SER A 404 22.45 12.68 7.39
N SER A 405 21.18 12.30 7.20
CA SER A 405 20.26 12.92 6.24
C SER A 405 18.87 13.11 6.87
N PRO A 406 18.00 13.96 6.30
CA PRO A 406 18.26 14.86 5.17
C PRO A 406 18.96 16.17 5.56
N THR A 407 19.45 16.91 4.56
CA THR A 407 19.88 18.32 4.74
C THR A 407 18.67 19.22 5.00
N TYR A 408 17.58 19.00 4.28
CA TYR A 408 16.38 19.83 4.39
C TYR A 408 15.18 19.06 4.92
N LEU A 409 14.30 19.74 5.66
CA LEU A 409 12.98 19.18 5.92
C LEU A 409 12.14 19.15 4.63
N MET A 410 12.08 20.29 3.94
CA MET A 410 11.25 20.49 2.75
C MET A 410 12.05 21.11 1.61
N ALA A 411 11.83 20.63 0.39
CA ALA A 411 12.36 21.23 -0.83
C ALA A 411 11.24 21.51 -1.84
N THR A 412 11.43 22.53 -2.68
CA THR A 412 10.50 22.84 -3.76
C THR A 412 11.19 22.90 -5.11
N GLY A 413 10.44 22.54 -6.16
CA GLY A 413 10.81 22.66 -7.56
C GLY A 413 9.79 23.43 -8.40
N GLY A 414 10.04 23.51 -9.70
CA GLY A 414 9.10 24.02 -10.70
C GLY A 414 9.03 25.54 -10.83
N ASN A 415 7.93 26.04 -11.39
CA ASN A 415 7.73 27.46 -11.66
C ASN A 415 7.32 28.21 -10.37
N ALA A 416 7.79 29.45 -10.21
CA ALA A 416 7.36 30.31 -9.11
C ALA A 416 5.83 30.59 -9.13
N ALA A 417 5.20 30.58 -10.31
CA ALA A 417 3.77 30.76 -10.50
C ALA A 417 2.92 29.52 -10.17
N ASP A 418 3.54 28.36 -9.94
CA ASP A 418 2.79 27.13 -9.62
C ASP A 418 2.02 27.28 -8.30
N THR A 419 0.75 26.87 -8.30
CA THR A 419 -0.14 26.93 -7.12
C THR A 419 0.12 25.79 -6.11
N LYS A 420 1.39 25.54 -5.80
CA LYS A 420 1.81 24.52 -4.82
C LYS A 420 1.46 24.92 -3.40
N SER A 421 1.18 23.91 -2.57
CA SER A 421 0.75 24.09 -1.18
C SER A 421 1.44 23.14 -0.22
N PHE A 422 1.78 23.65 0.96
CA PHE A 422 2.29 22.85 2.08
C PHE A 422 1.62 23.31 3.38
N ILE A 423 0.96 22.39 4.07
CA ILE A 423 0.26 22.67 5.32
C ILE A 423 0.75 21.70 6.40
N ALA A 424 1.10 22.21 7.57
CA ALA A 424 1.48 21.39 8.70
C ALA A 424 0.94 21.98 10.00
N SER A 425 0.40 21.13 10.86
CA SER A 425 0.02 21.49 12.21
C SER A 425 0.36 20.39 13.22
N SER A 426 0.63 20.79 14.46
CA SER A 426 0.86 19.88 15.59
C SER A 426 1.87 18.76 15.30
N SER A 427 2.91 19.08 14.51
CA SER A 427 3.88 18.09 14.01
C SER A 427 5.29 18.47 14.46
N ASN A 428 6.11 17.48 14.83
CA ASN A 428 7.53 17.71 15.04
C ASN A 428 8.23 17.72 13.68
N LEU A 429 8.80 18.88 13.33
CA LEU A 429 9.47 19.13 12.05
C LEU A 429 10.98 19.40 12.23
N THR A 430 11.58 18.90 13.30
CA THR A 430 13.00 19.12 13.65
C THR A 430 13.99 18.21 12.91
N GLY A 431 13.49 17.20 12.19
CA GLY A 431 14.31 16.20 11.48
C GLY A 431 14.99 16.74 10.22
N TYR A 432 16.05 17.53 10.37
CA TYR A 432 16.94 17.92 9.28
C TYR A 432 18.31 18.33 9.86
N THR A 433 19.36 18.30 9.03
CA THR A 433 20.74 18.64 9.45
C THR A 433 21.18 20.04 9.06
N GLY A 434 20.57 20.62 8.02
CA GLY A 434 20.86 21.96 7.52
C GLY A 434 19.76 22.96 7.90
N SER A 435 18.92 23.33 6.94
CA SER A 435 17.79 24.25 7.13
C SER A 435 16.45 23.56 6.93
N SER A 436 15.38 24.15 7.45
CA SER A 436 14.04 23.60 7.26
C SER A 436 13.55 23.67 5.81
N TRP A 437 14.11 24.54 4.97
CA TRP A 437 13.64 24.73 3.59
C TRP A 437 14.77 24.97 2.59
N LEU A 438 14.71 24.26 1.46
CA LEU A 438 15.33 24.66 0.20
C LEU A 438 14.24 25.16 -0.75
N ARG A 439 14.14 26.49 -0.93
CA ARG A 439 13.08 27.10 -1.74
C ARG A 439 13.59 27.44 -3.14
N SER A 440 13.16 26.68 -4.13
CA SER A 440 13.07 27.19 -5.50
C SER A 440 11.62 27.65 -5.75
N GLY A 441 11.40 28.97 -5.67
CA GLY A 441 10.07 29.60 -5.83
C GLY A 441 9.22 29.75 -4.56
N THR A 442 7.95 30.14 -4.74
CA THR A 442 7.00 30.46 -3.66
C THR A 442 5.85 29.47 -3.57
N PHE A 443 5.31 29.27 -2.37
CA PHE A 443 4.03 28.57 -2.17
C PHE A 443 2.86 29.52 -2.35
N ALA A 444 1.83 29.10 -3.08
CA ALA A 444 0.57 29.83 -3.11
C ALA A 444 -0.16 29.73 -1.77
N ALA A 445 -0.10 28.56 -1.11
CA ALA A 445 -0.60 28.35 0.24
C ALA A 445 0.43 27.62 1.10
N LEU A 446 1.06 28.37 2.01
CA LEU A 446 1.94 27.85 3.05
C LEU A 446 1.30 28.13 4.40
N SER A 447 1.15 27.09 5.23
CA SER A 447 0.75 27.20 6.63
C SER A 447 1.50 26.19 7.47
N VAL A 448 2.38 26.64 8.35
CA VAL A 448 3.03 25.81 9.37
C VAL A 448 2.76 26.47 10.71
N LEU A 449 2.00 25.79 11.56
CA LEU A 449 1.52 26.36 12.82
C LEU A 449 1.70 25.36 13.97
N GLY A 450 2.38 25.78 15.03
CA GLY A 450 2.60 24.94 16.21
C GLY A 450 3.47 23.72 15.92
N CYS A 451 4.48 23.87 15.07
CA CYS A 451 5.38 22.80 14.65
C CYS A 451 6.83 23.12 15.02
N PRO A 452 7.42 22.51 16.06
CA PRO A 452 8.84 22.77 16.39
C PRO A 452 9.75 22.40 15.21
N GLY A 453 10.81 23.20 15.02
CA GLY A 453 11.74 23.08 13.89
C GLY A 453 11.43 24.02 12.71
N VAL A 454 10.25 24.62 12.67
CA VAL A 454 9.89 25.62 11.65
C VAL A 454 9.13 26.76 12.32
N GLU A 455 9.53 28.00 12.04
CA GLU A 455 8.81 29.18 12.53
C GLU A 455 7.37 29.23 12.02
N ASP A 456 6.48 29.75 12.85
CA ASP A 456 5.07 29.88 12.49
C ASP A 456 4.91 30.80 11.28
N VAL A 457 4.24 30.28 10.26
CA VAL A 457 4.01 30.97 8.99
C VAL A 457 2.65 30.59 8.43
N LYS A 458 1.91 31.58 7.92
CA LYS A 458 0.68 31.41 7.15
C LYS A 458 0.57 32.53 6.14
N ASN A 459 0.68 32.24 4.85
CA ASN A 459 0.76 33.27 3.81
C ASN A 459 -0.54 33.53 3.03
N PHE A 460 -1.62 32.81 3.34
CA PHE A 460 -2.91 32.89 2.64
C PHE A 460 -4.07 33.23 3.58
N GLY A 461 -5.21 33.62 2.99
CA GLY A 461 -6.38 34.09 3.72
C GLY A 461 -6.20 35.53 4.26
N PHE A 462 -7.19 35.96 5.06
CA PHE A 462 -7.21 37.29 5.67
C PHE A 462 -6.22 37.40 6.85
N HIS A 463 -6.30 36.50 7.82
CA HIS A 463 -5.32 36.42 8.91
C HIS A 463 -4.10 35.62 8.45
N ARG A 464 -2.96 36.29 8.38
CA ARG A 464 -1.67 35.76 7.96
C ARG A 464 -0.68 35.84 9.11
N ILE A 465 0.32 34.97 9.07
CA ILE A 465 1.39 34.93 10.06
C ILE A 465 2.71 34.88 9.30
N ASN A 466 3.68 35.68 9.72
CA ASN A 466 5.04 35.57 9.23
C ASN A 466 6.00 35.86 10.37
N ASP A 467 6.89 34.90 10.64
CA ASP A 467 7.87 34.99 11.74
C ASP A 467 7.18 35.27 13.09
N GLY A 468 6.12 34.51 13.37
CA GLY A 468 5.28 34.66 14.58
C GLY A 468 4.42 35.93 14.66
N THR A 469 4.59 36.89 13.73
CA THR A 469 3.81 38.14 13.73
C THR A 469 2.51 37.97 12.94
N HIS A 470 1.40 38.47 13.50
CA HIS A 470 0.08 38.44 12.88
C HIS A 470 -0.14 39.65 11.96
N TYR A 471 -0.60 39.37 10.74
CA TYR A 471 -0.87 40.36 9.70
C TYR A 471 -2.27 40.17 9.12
N LEU A 472 -2.82 41.25 8.58
CA LEU A 472 -4.11 41.27 7.92
C LEU A 472 -3.94 41.53 6.42
N GLY A 473 -4.57 40.67 5.63
CA GLY A 473 -4.57 40.76 4.18
C GLY A 473 -3.19 40.59 3.55
N ALA A 474 -3.06 41.00 2.29
CA ALA A 474 -1.79 40.99 1.59
C ALA A 474 -0.93 42.21 1.99
N ALA A 475 0.38 41.98 2.11
CA ALA A 475 1.34 43.08 2.22
C ALA A 475 1.42 43.84 0.89
N VAL A 476 1.65 45.14 0.98
CA VAL A 476 2.08 45.95 -0.16
C VAL A 476 3.59 45.83 -0.23
N SER A 477 4.11 45.41 -1.38
CA SER A 477 5.55 45.21 -1.57
C SER A 477 6.01 45.89 -2.85
N GLY A 478 7.11 46.63 -2.77
CA GLY A 478 7.74 47.24 -3.94
C GLY A 478 7.02 48.47 -4.50
N LEU A 479 6.18 49.16 -3.73
CA LEU A 479 5.49 50.36 -4.19
C LEU A 479 6.49 51.50 -4.43
N ALA A 480 6.52 52.06 -5.63
CA ALA A 480 7.42 53.15 -5.99
C ALA A 480 6.82 54.52 -5.62
N LEU A 481 7.65 55.41 -5.07
CA LEU A 481 7.30 56.81 -4.82
C LEU A 481 8.52 57.69 -5.08
N SER A 482 8.42 58.62 -6.02
CA SER A 482 9.53 59.47 -6.48
C SER A 482 9.04 60.82 -6.97
N GLY A 483 9.79 61.89 -6.68
CA GLY A 483 9.51 63.25 -7.12
C GLY A 483 8.60 64.01 -6.15
N ALA A 484 9.02 65.21 -5.73
CA ALA A 484 8.27 66.03 -4.80
C ALA A 484 6.86 66.34 -5.34
N GLY A 485 5.84 66.22 -4.49
CA GLY A 485 4.43 66.39 -4.82
C GLY A 485 3.75 65.14 -5.41
N ASN A 486 4.50 64.11 -5.82
CA ASN A 486 3.89 62.90 -6.35
C ASN A 486 3.26 62.05 -5.24
N THR A 487 2.23 61.29 -5.62
CA THR A 487 1.48 60.43 -4.71
C THR A 487 1.57 58.95 -5.07
N ALA A 488 1.46 58.11 -4.06
CA ALA A 488 1.28 56.68 -4.21
C ALA A 488 0.19 56.20 -3.24
N MET A 489 -0.66 55.27 -3.66
CA MET A 489 -1.76 54.76 -2.85
C MET A 489 -1.52 53.30 -2.49
N MET A 490 -1.91 52.94 -1.27
CA MET A 490 -1.98 51.57 -0.79
C MET A 490 -3.35 51.31 -0.17
N THR A 491 -3.87 50.11 -0.40
CA THR A 491 -5.15 49.67 0.16
C THR A 491 -4.96 48.41 0.99
N PHE A 492 -5.68 48.34 2.10
CA PHE A 492 -5.69 47.19 3.00
C PHE A 492 -7.11 46.82 3.37
N THR A 493 -7.39 45.53 3.45
CA THR A 493 -8.62 45.04 4.09
C THR A 493 -8.45 45.12 5.60
N THR A 494 -9.40 45.75 6.30
CA THR A 494 -9.36 45.99 7.76
C THR A 494 -10.18 44.96 8.52
N THR A 495 -11.24 44.45 7.90
CA THR A 495 -12.18 43.43 8.39
C THR A 495 -12.85 42.72 7.21
N THR A 496 -13.34 41.50 7.42
CA THR A 496 -14.07 40.70 6.41
C THR A 496 -15.58 40.98 6.41
N GLN A 497 -16.08 41.71 7.41
CA GLN A 497 -17.50 42.04 7.56
C GLN A 497 -17.69 43.55 7.71
N PRO A 498 -18.75 44.15 7.13
CA PRO A 498 -19.09 45.55 7.33
C PRO A 498 -19.18 45.90 8.82
N LEU A 499 -18.60 47.03 9.20
CA LEU A 499 -18.66 47.50 10.57
C LEU A 499 -20.10 47.90 10.91
N ALA A 500 -20.63 47.33 12.00
CA ALA A 500 -21.95 47.65 12.49
C ALA A 500 -21.97 49.09 13.04
N ARG A 501 -23.09 49.78 12.80
CA ARG A 501 -23.27 51.13 13.34
C ARG A 501 -23.44 51.05 14.86
N TYR A 502 -22.78 51.97 15.58
CA TYR A 502 -22.80 52.03 17.04
C TYR A 502 -22.31 50.76 17.74
N SER A 503 -21.42 50.01 17.07
CA SER A 503 -20.71 48.89 17.70
C SER A 503 -19.90 49.39 18.90
N SER A 504 -19.98 48.67 20.03
CA SER A 504 -19.05 48.85 21.15
C SER A 504 -17.62 48.47 20.77
N ASP A 505 -17.48 47.61 19.76
CA ASP A 505 -16.22 47.10 19.28
C ASP A 505 -15.72 48.02 18.17
N LEU A 506 -14.78 48.89 18.51
CA LEU A 506 -13.98 49.67 17.54
C LEU A 506 -12.85 48.81 16.99
N ILE A 507 -12.48 49.03 15.74
CA ILE A 507 -11.37 48.32 15.10
C ILE A 507 -10.10 49.14 15.29
N VAL A 508 -9.12 48.62 16.03
CA VAL A 508 -7.75 49.16 16.04
C VAL A 508 -6.90 48.30 15.12
N ARG A 509 -6.10 48.94 14.27
CA ARG A 509 -5.13 48.26 13.39
C ARG A 509 -3.82 48.99 13.39
N LYS A 510 -2.72 48.25 13.43
CA LYS A 510 -1.40 48.83 13.34
C LYS A 510 -0.89 48.79 11.90
N LEU A 511 -0.69 49.96 11.31
CA LEU A 511 -0.04 50.11 10.02
C LEU A 511 1.47 50.20 10.24
N GLU A 512 2.23 49.38 9.53
CA GLU A 512 3.69 49.50 9.45
C GLU A 512 4.13 49.71 8.01
N ILE A 513 4.93 50.75 7.78
CA ILE A 513 5.54 51.08 6.49
C ILE A 513 7.06 51.10 6.66
N LYS A 514 7.74 50.43 5.74
CA LYS A 514 9.20 50.41 5.62
C LYS A 514 9.56 50.83 4.21
N ALA A 515 10.52 51.73 4.07
CA ALA A 515 10.97 52.20 2.78
C ALA A 515 12.49 52.16 2.67
N ARG A 516 12.98 51.90 1.46
CA ARG A 516 14.38 52.08 1.09
C ARG A 516 14.47 53.10 -0.04
N ASN A 517 15.39 54.04 0.09
CA ASN A 517 15.74 54.95 -0.98
C ASN A 517 16.57 54.22 -2.03
N ASN A 518 16.12 54.22 -3.27
CA ASN A 518 16.73 53.51 -4.40
C ASN A 518 17.83 54.33 -5.11
N THR A 519 18.38 55.36 -4.45
CA THR A 519 19.54 56.14 -4.90
C THR A 519 20.81 55.78 -4.11
N SER A 520 21.95 56.35 -4.49
CA SER A 520 23.30 56.08 -3.96
C SER A 520 23.48 56.20 -2.44
N THR A 521 22.51 56.77 -1.72
CA THR A 521 22.54 56.90 -0.25
C THR A 521 22.04 55.66 0.48
N GLY A 522 21.20 54.83 -0.14
CA GLY A 522 20.64 53.62 0.48
C GLY A 522 19.81 53.85 1.76
N SER A 523 19.37 55.09 2.03
CA SER A 523 18.68 55.45 3.28
C SER A 523 17.42 54.62 3.50
N VAL A 524 17.24 54.12 4.72
CA VAL A 524 16.02 53.43 5.17
C VAL A 524 15.15 54.33 6.01
N ALA A 525 13.84 54.16 5.90
CA ALA A 525 12.84 54.80 6.73
C ALA A 525 11.79 53.80 7.23
N ARG A 526 11.25 54.07 8.42
CA ARG A 526 10.17 53.31 9.04
C ARG A 526 9.13 54.28 9.59
N TYR A 527 7.87 53.96 9.36
CA TYR A 527 6.71 54.62 9.96
C TYR A 527 5.76 53.56 10.49
N SER A 528 5.29 53.68 11.73
CA SER A 528 4.22 52.83 12.25
C SER A 528 3.23 53.64 13.08
N VAL A 529 1.95 53.32 12.96
CA VAL A 529 0.87 54.00 13.68
C VAL A 529 -0.33 53.08 13.86
N ASP A 530 -1.06 53.27 14.94
CA ASP A 530 -2.35 52.63 15.17
C ASP A 530 -3.45 53.52 14.56
N VAL A 531 -4.30 52.90 13.74
CA VAL A 531 -5.50 53.53 13.18
C VAL A 531 -6.73 52.93 13.83
N ILE A 532 -7.65 53.80 14.23
CA ILE A 532 -8.90 53.45 14.88
C ILE A 532 -10.03 53.67 13.88
N ILE A 533 -10.79 52.63 13.61
CA ILE A 533 -11.93 52.66 12.69
C ILE A 533 -13.20 52.45 13.52
N SER A 534 -14.12 53.41 13.42
CA SER A 534 -15.44 53.36 14.06
C SER A 534 -16.54 53.67 13.05
N ARG A 535 -17.79 53.33 13.38
CA ARG A 535 -18.95 53.69 12.57
C ARG A 535 -20.05 54.27 13.45
N GLU A 536 -19.88 55.55 13.75
CA GLU A 536 -20.81 56.33 14.58
C GLU A 536 -21.95 56.96 13.76
N GLN A 537 -21.78 57.07 12.43
CA GLN A 537 -22.78 57.67 11.53
C GLN A 537 -23.14 56.71 10.39
N ALA A 538 -23.68 57.25 9.29
CA ALA A 538 -24.01 56.45 8.10
C ALA A 538 -22.77 55.78 7.51
N SER A 539 -21.65 56.50 7.44
CA SER A 539 -20.35 56.01 6.95
C SER A 539 -19.38 55.77 8.11
N ALA A 540 -18.49 54.79 7.95
CA ALA A 540 -17.36 54.59 8.84
C ALA A 540 -16.38 55.77 8.77
N SER A 541 -15.66 55.99 9.86
CA SER A 541 -14.62 57.00 10.00
C SER A 541 -13.32 56.37 10.47
N ILE A 542 -12.21 57.06 10.21
CA ILE A 542 -10.88 56.65 10.64
C ILE A 542 -10.22 57.78 11.42
N ALA A 543 -9.65 57.43 12.56
CA ALA A 543 -8.81 58.30 13.37
C ALA A 543 -7.40 57.71 13.46
N VAL A 544 -6.40 58.59 13.46
CA VAL A 544 -5.00 58.20 13.66
C VAL A 544 -4.67 58.45 15.12
N ASP A 545 -4.23 57.42 15.84
CA ASP A 545 -3.72 57.61 17.20
C ASP A 545 -2.33 58.24 17.13
N THR A 546 -2.29 59.57 17.23
CA THR A 546 -1.03 60.34 17.17
C THR A 546 -0.04 59.96 18.27
N SER A 547 -0.49 59.37 19.39
CA SER A 547 0.38 58.92 20.48
C SER A 547 1.14 57.63 20.15
N SER A 548 0.62 56.84 19.21
CA SER A 548 1.22 55.57 18.75
C SER A 548 2.27 55.74 17.64
N VAL A 549 2.40 56.94 17.06
CA VAL A 549 3.27 57.20 15.91
C VAL A 549 4.73 56.95 16.26
N LYS A 550 5.36 56.05 15.50
CA LYS A 550 6.82 55.83 15.53
C LYS A 550 7.38 56.06 14.14
N THR A 551 8.25 57.05 14.01
CA THR A 551 8.89 57.42 12.75
C THR A 551 10.39 57.44 12.91
N THR A 552 11.12 56.93 11.93
CA THR A 552 12.58 56.92 11.95
C THR A 552 13.08 56.94 10.51
N ALA A 553 14.09 57.75 10.24
CA ALA A 553 14.83 57.73 8.99
C ALA A 553 16.32 57.73 9.29
N SER A 554 17.07 56.99 8.49
CA SER A 554 18.54 57.05 8.48
C SER A 554 19.00 58.05 7.44
N LEU A 555 20.19 58.64 7.65
CA LEU A 555 20.76 59.66 6.78
C LEU A 555 19.77 60.84 6.58
N SER A 556 19.94 61.64 5.53
CA SER A 556 19.05 62.74 5.18
C SER A 556 17.71 62.29 4.54
N GLY A 557 17.14 61.15 4.97
CA GLY A 557 15.99 60.50 4.32
C GLY A 557 14.60 61.11 4.56
N GLY A 558 14.54 62.15 5.40
CA GLY A 558 13.31 62.88 5.76
C GLY A 558 12.37 62.12 6.69
N THR A 559 11.63 62.84 7.54
CA THR A 559 10.64 62.24 8.45
C THR A 559 9.34 61.89 7.74
N TRP A 560 8.68 60.83 8.21
CA TRP A 560 7.37 60.40 7.72
C TRP A 560 6.31 60.72 8.76
N GLY A 561 5.15 61.23 8.34
CA GLY A 561 4.07 61.60 9.26
C GLY A 561 2.80 62.08 8.54
N ILE A 562 1.73 62.29 9.30
CA ILE A 562 0.54 62.99 8.79
C ILE A 562 0.82 64.48 8.56
N ALA A 563 0.04 65.14 7.70
CA ALA A 563 0.26 66.53 7.32
C ALA A 563 0.42 67.50 8.50
N SER A 564 -0.36 67.32 9.58
CA SER A 564 -0.28 68.15 10.80
C SER A 564 1.04 68.03 11.56
N ALA A 565 1.83 66.98 11.31
CA ALA A 565 3.14 66.78 11.91
C ALA A 565 4.28 67.43 11.10
N ASN A 566 3.97 68.13 10.00
CA ASN A 566 4.93 68.78 9.09
C ASN A 566 6.11 67.85 8.68
N PRO A 567 5.83 66.68 8.09
CA PRO A 567 6.87 65.72 7.71
C PRO A 567 7.77 66.28 6.60
N SER A 568 9.08 66.00 6.67
CA SER A 568 10.04 66.51 5.68
C SER A 568 10.30 65.54 4.53
N GLY A 569 9.92 64.26 4.66
CA GLY A 569 10.14 63.22 3.66
C GLY A 569 8.86 62.78 2.95
N VAL A 570 7.90 62.20 3.70
CA VAL A 570 6.63 61.69 3.15
C VAL A 570 5.47 62.08 4.06
N SER A 571 4.43 62.66 3.46
CA SER A 571 3.16 62.95 4.12
C SER A 571 2.16 61.82 3.91
N LEU A 572 1.44 61.42 4.96
CA LEU A 572 0.43 60.37 4.92
C LEU A 572 -0.98 60.94 5.12
N ALA A 573 -1.92 60.46 4.31
CA ALA A 573 -3.35 60.69 4.48
C ALA A 573 -4.10 59.36 4.52
N PHE A 574 -5.12 59.27 5.37
CA PHE A 574 -5.86 58.05 5.67
C PHE A 574 -7.33 58.23 5.31
N ALA A 575 -7.92 57.22 4.67
CA ALA A 575 -9.35 57.14 4.39
C ALA A 575 -9.84 55.70 4.62
N VAL A 576 -11.13 55.55 4.93
CA VAL A 576 -11.78 54.24 5.05
C VAL A 576 -13.04 54.19 4.18
N SER A 577 -13.39 53.03 3.63
CA SER A 577 -14.64 52.82 2.92
C SER A 577 -15.86 53.05 3.82
N GLU A 578 -17.03 53.34 3.22
CA GLU A 578 -18.26 53.65 3.97
C GLU A 578 -18.68 52.54 4.96
N ASP A 579 -18.36 51.29 4.64
CA ASP A 579 -18.64 50.11 5.44
C ASP A 579 -17.50 49.76 6.43
N GLY A 580 -16.38 50.49 6.42
CA GLY A 580 -15.25 50.28 7.30
C GLY A 580 -14.29 49.17 6.89
N SER A 581 -14.52 48.45 5.78
CA SER A 581 -13.80 47.23 5.39
C SER A 581 -12.47 47.46 4.66
N THR A 582 -12.26 48.65 4.10
CA THR A 582 -11.06 48.99 3.31
C THR A 582 -10.41 50.26 3.83
N LEU A 583 -9.15 50.16 4.24
CA LEU A 583 -8.26 51.28 4.55
C LEU A 583 -7.51 51.68 3.28
N THR A 584 -7.56 52.96 2.93
CA THR A 584 -6.72 53.56 1.90
C THR A 584 -5.74 54.52 2.54
N VAL A 585 -4.46 54.37 2.24
CA VAL A 585 -3.40 55.29 2.67
C VAL A 585 -2.79 55.92 1.43
N THR A 586 -2.83 57.24 1.37
CA THR A 586 -2.19 58.04 0.34
C THR A 586 -0.89 58.59 0.89
N LEU A 587 0.21 58.24 0.23
CA LEU A 587 1.52 58.78 0.49
C LEU A 587 1.80 59.92 -0.49
N THR A 588 2.28 61.05 0.00
CA THR A 588 2.73 62.19 -0.82
C THR A 588 4.20 62.44 -0.54
N ALA A 589 5.05 62.37 -1.55
CA ALA A 589 6.46 62.71 -1.43
C ALA A 589 6.59 64.23 -1.17
N VAL A 590 7.22 64.60 -0.06
CA VAL A 590 7.51 66.00 0.29
C VAL A 590 8.85 66.43 -0.30
N ASP A 591 9.79 65.50 -0.40
CA ASP A 591 11.09 65.68 -1.03
C ASP A 591 11.19 64.96 -2.39
N SER A 592 12.35 65.06 -3.03
CA SER A 592 12.62 64.43 -4.33
C SER A 592 13.25 63.05 -4.24
N ALA A 593 13.24 62.38 -3.07
CA ALA A 593 13.92 61.10 -2.93
C ALA A 593 13.12 59.95 -3.58
N ASN A 594 13.82 59.03 -4.25
CA ASN A 594 13.21 57.86 -4.89
C ASN A 594 13.11 56.71 -3.92
N ARG A 595 11.90 56.23 -3.63
CA ARG A 595 11.64 55.22 -2.60
C ARG A 595 10.99 53.98 -3.17
N VAL A 596 11.36 52.85 -2.61
CA VAL A 596 10.65 51.57 -2.74
C VAL A 596 10.06 51.24 -1.38
N ILE A 597 8.75 51.02 -1.33
CA ILE A 597 7.94 51.00 -0.11
C ILE A 597 7.32 49.62 0.06
N ASN A 598 7.41 49.10 1.28
CA ASN A 598 6.72 47.90 1.73
C ASN A 598 5.85 48.26 2.94
N ALA A 599 4.62 47.78 2.98
CA ALA A 599 3.69 48.09 4.05
C ALA A 599 2.81 46.89 4.42
N THR A 600 2.48 46.80 5.71
CA THR A 600 1.67 45.73 6.29
C THR A 600 0.67 46.30 7.28
N LEU A 601 -0.51 45.68 7.36
CA LEU A 601 -1.50 45.91 8.41
C LEU A 601 -1.45 44.76 9.41
N GLN A 602 -1.49 45.07 10.70
CA GLN A 602 -1.44 44.10 11.81
C GLN A 602 -2.73 44.23 12.64
N GLU A 603 -3.07 43.15 13.35
CA GLU A 603 -4.17 43.13 14.34
C GLU A 603 -3.92 44.08 15.51
#